data_AF-A0A1J5N8C9-F1
#
_entry.id   AF-A0A1J5N8C9-F1
#
_cell.length_a   1.000
_cell.length_b   1.000
_cell.length_c   1.000
_cell.angle_alpha   90.00
_cell.angle_beta   90.00
_cell.angle_gamma   90.00
#
_symmetry.space_group_name_H-M   'P 1'
#
loop_
_entity.id
_entity.type
_entity.pdbx_description
1 polymer ?
#
loop_
_entity_poly.entity_id
_entity_poly.type
_entity_poly.pdbx_seq_one_letter_code
_entity_poly.pdbx_strand_id
1 'polypeptide(L)'
;MANFYMKFCPNDHVVYAEGGMPTQKYCTTCGEELISKCPSCNSDIPNYFESRKYFTNNTPVNFPRKNDFCIQCGQPYPWAKQFISGLDHSGIWELMHPTITEICKSRFESGHYADSVEAAFKEINAIVKSAHYKKTGKEEDGKSLMFKAFSSENPSILLSKLDMVTGRNIQEGYMYLFAGSIQAIRNPNAHNNLKISKELSIHYLFIASLLFKMLDKGIIQEKNITT
;
A
#
# COMPACT_ATOMS: atom_id res chain seq x y z
N MET A 1 -28.98 13.97 21.92
CA MET A 1 -28.27 13.09 20.97
C MET A 1 -29.31 12.54 20.00
N ALA A 2 -28.91 12.17 18.79
CA ALA A 2 -29.81 11.59 17.81
C ALA A 2 -29.62 10.08 17.74
N ASN A 3 -30.72 9.39 17.49
CA ASN A 3 -30.80 7.94 17.48
C ASN A 3 -30.72 7.45 16.04
N PHE A 4 -29.72 6.63 15.75
CA PHE A 4 -29.48 6.10 14.43
C PHE A 4 -29.65 4.59 14.42
N TYR A 5 -30.27 4.10 13.35
CA TYR A 5 -30.43 2.68 13.09
C TYR A 5 -29.70 2.29 11.81
N MET A 6 -29.16 1.08 11.78
CA MET A 6 -28.24 0.61 10.75
C MET A 6 -28.71 -0.70 10.13
N LYS A 7 -28.39 -0.84 8.85
CA LYS A 7 -28.34 -2.12 8.14
C LYS A 7 -26.95 -2.28 7.54
N PHE A 8 -26.53 -3.53 7.41
CA PHE A 8 -25.17 -3.83 7.00
C PHE A 8 -25.16 -4.51 5.64
N CYS A 9 -24.23 -4.11 4.79
CA CYS A 9 -23.95 -4.80 3.55
C CYS A 9 -22.92 -5.92 3.81
N PRO A 10 -23.08 -7.11 3.21
CA PRO A 10 -22.04 -8.13 3.21
C PRO A 10 -20.68 -7.64 2.67
N ASN A 11 -20.70 -6.64 1.77
CA ASN A 11 -19.53 -6.03 1.14
C ASN A 11 -19.04 -4.77 1.87
N ASP A 12 -18.90 -4.84 3.20
CA ASP A 12 -18.34 -3.81 4.08
C ASP A 12 -19.08 -2.46 4.23
N HIS A 13 -20.09 -2.14 3.42
CA HIS A 13 -20.86 -0.89 3.55
C HIS A 13 -21.86 -0.89 4.72
N VAL A 14 -22.16 0.30 5.25
CA VAL A 14 -23.20 0.51 6.28
C VAL A 14 -24.21 1.54 5.80
N VAL A 15 -25.49 1.19 5.87
CA VAL A 15 -26.61 2.09 5.57
C VAL A 15 -27.27 2.45 6.89
N TYR A 16 -27.50 3.74 7.14
CA TYR A 16 -28.09 4.20 8.39
C TYR A 16 -29.18 5.25 8.15
N ALA A 17 -30.10 5.36 9.11
CA ALA A 17 -31.17 6.34 9.11
C ALA A 17 -31.42 6.84 10.54
N GLU A 18 -31.84 8.11 10.66
CA GLU A 18 -32.23 8.69 11.94
C GLU A 18 -33.68 8.32 12.27
N GLY A 19 -33.96 7.99 13.53
CA GLY A 19 -35.32 7.82 14.03
C GLY A 19 -36.03 6.53 13.63
N GLY A 20 -35.41 5.69 12.80
CA GLY A 20 -35.96 4.37 12.46
C GLY A 20 -35.04 3.55 11.56
N MET A 21 -35.37 2.27 11.40
CA MET A 21 -34.63 1.34 10.55
C MET A 21 -34.61 1.80 9.09
N PRO A 22 -33.44 1.74 8.42
CA PRO A 22 -33.36 2.02 6.99
C PRO A 22 -34.33 1.13 6.19
N THR A 23 -35.17 1.72 5.34
CA THR A 23 -36.18 0.99 4.55
C THR A 23 -35.58 0.28 3.34
N GLN A 24 -34.35 0.63 2.97
CA GLN A 24 -33.67 0.03 1.84
C GLN A 24 -33.49 -1.47 2.03
N LYS A 25 -33.73 -2.22 0.96
CA LYS A 25 -33.49 -3.67 0.89
C LYS A 25 -32.09 -3.99 0.34
N TYR A 26 -31.59 -3.17 -0.58
CA TYR A 26 -30.30 -3.36 -1.25
C TYR A 26 -29.34 -2.19 -0.98
N CYS A 27 -28.04 -2.47 -1.02
CA CYS A 27 -26.99 -1.49 -0.85
C CYS A 27 -26.87 -0.60 -2.11
N THR A 28 -26.90 0.72 -1.93
CA THR A 28 -26.78 1.68 -3.04
C THR A 28 -25.37 1.74 -3.65
N THR A 29 -24.36 1.24 -2.95
CA THR A 29 -22.96 1.28 -3.42
C THR A 29 -22.58 0.05 -4.26
N CYS A 30 -23.10 -1.13 -3.94
CA CYS A 30 -22.68 -2.38 -4.58
C CYS A 30 -23.82 -3.31 -5.03
N GLY A 31 -25.09 -2.97 -4.74
CA GLY A 31 -26.26 -3.75 -5.17
C GLY A 31 -26.62 -4.95 -4.30
N GLU A 32 -25.77 -5.36 -3.35
CA GLU A 32 -26.01 -6.52 -2.48
C GLU A 32 -27.21 -6.32 -1.53
N GLU A 33 -27.89 -7.40 -1.16
CA GLU A 33 -28.97 -7.35 -0.17
C GLU A 33 -28.42 -7.00 1.22
N LEU A 34 -29.08 -6.06 1.89
CA LEU A 34 -28.72 -5.63 3.24
C LEU A 34 -29.18 -6.64 4.27
N ILE A 35 -28.31 -6.94 5.23
CA ILE A 35 -28.59 -7.89 6.31
C ILE A 35 -28.78 -7.17 7.65
N SER A 36 -29.73 -7.67 8.43
CA SER A 36 -29.98 -7.28 9.82
C SER A 36 -29.86 -8.45 10.79
N LYS A 37 -29.62 -9.67 10.27
CA LYS A 37 -29.47 -10.90 11.03
C LYS A 37 -28.17 -11.62 10.68
N CYS A 38 -27.59 -12.28 11.67
CA CYS A 38 -26.41 -13.11 11.50
C CYS A 38 -26.72 -14.27 10.55
N PRO A 39 -26.00 -14.43 9.43
CA PRO A 39 -26.24 -15.56 8.52
C PRO A 39 -25.96 -16.94 9.14
N SER A 40 -25.10 -17.00 10.17
CA SER A 40 -24.69 -18.27 10.80
C SER A 40 -25.69 -18.78 11.85
N CYS A 41 -26.28 -17.89 12.65
CA CYS A 41 -27.15 -18.27 13.77
C CYS A 41 -28.48 -17.53 13.82
N ASN A 42 -28.78 -16.69 12.82
CA ASN A 42 -30.02 -15.93 12.67
C ASN A 42 -30.36 -14.94 13.80
N SER A 43 -29.40 -14.64 14.69
CA SER A 43 -29.58 -13.61 15.71
C SER A 43 -29.56 -12.22 15.11
N ASP A 44 -30.27 -11.26 15.72
CA ASP A 44 -30.22 -9.86 15.28
C ASP A 44 -28.81 -9.28 15.41
N ILE A 45 -28.41 -8.50 14.41
CA ILE A 45 -27.15 -7.77 14.41
C ILE A 45 -27.37 -6.45 15.16
N PRO A 46 -26.49 -6.06 16.10
CA PRO A 46 -26.54 -4.75 16.74
C PRO A 46 -26.61 -3.64 15.69
N ASN A 47 -27.70 -2.90 15.70
CA ASN A 47 -28.09 -2.00 14.62
C ASN A 47 -28.37 -0.58 15.11
N TYR A 48 -28.06 -0.27 16.37
CA TYR A 48 -28.41 0.99 17.00
C TYR A 48 -27.17 1.71 17.50
N PHE A 49 -27.13 3.02 17.35
CA PHE A 49 -26.16 3.87 18.03
C PHE A 49 -26.69 5.29 18.25
N GLU A 50 -26.12 5.96 19.23
CA GLU A 50 -26.39 7.36 19.53
C GLU A 50 -25.19 8.21 19.13
N SER A 51 -25.47 9.33 18.44
CA SER A 51 -24.43 10.30 18.12
C SER A 51 -24.99 11.72 18.14
N ARG A 52 -24.11 12.70 18.37
CA ARG A 52 -24.39 14.09 17.99
C ARG A 52 -24.46 14.20 16.47
N LYS A 53 -25.13 15.24 15.97
CA LYS A 53 -25.25 15.51 14.54
C LYS A 53 -24.49 16.77 14.17
N TYR A 54 -23.93 16.80 12.96
CA TYR A 54 -23.48 18.06 12.37
C TYR A 54 -24.70 18.93 12.01
N PHE A 55 -24.67 20.21 12.37
CA PHE A 55 -25.75 21.15 12.06
C PHE A 55 -25.99 21.36 10.55
N THR A 56 -24.98 21.11 9.72
CA THR A 56 -25.00 21.40 8.29
C THR A 56 -25.68 20.33 7.44
N ASN A 57 -25.58 19.06 7.84
CA ASN A 57 -26.04 17.94 7.02
C ASN A 57 -26.70 16.81 7.84
N ASN A 58 -26.90 17.02 9.14
CA ASN A 58 -27.49 16.05 10.07
C ASN A 58 -26.78 14.68 10.14
N THR A 59 -25.55 14.56 9.64
CA THR A 59 -24.78 13.32 9.72
C THR A 59 -24.24 13.10 11.14
N PRO A 60 -24.06 11.83 11.57
CA PRO A 60 -23.50 11.52 12.88
C PRO A 60 -22.03 11.97 12.99
N VAL A 61 -21.69 12.64 14.08
CA VAL A 61 -20.32 13.06 14.40
C VAL A 61 -19.42 11.86 14.71
N ASN A 62 -19.94 10.86 15.44
CA ASN A 62 -19.21 9.64 15.77
C ASN A 62 -19.95 8.45 15.17
N PHE A 63 -19.26 7.71 14.31
CA PHE A 63 -19.79 6.46 13.75
C PHE A 63 -19.13 5.27 14.47
N PRO A 64 -19.92 4.32 15.03
CA PRO A 64 -19.35 3.18 15.74
C PRO A 64 -18.60 2.26 14.78
N ARG A 65 -17.52 1.65 15.26
CA ARG A 65 -16.95 0.50 14.56
C ARG A 65 -17.95 -0.65 14.64
N LYS A 66 -18.29 -1.25 13.51
CA LYS A 66 -19.14 -2.45 13.48
C LYS A 66 -18.39 -3.65 14.04
N ASN A 67 -19.13 -4.57 14.65
CA ASN A 67 -18.55 -5.82 15.15
C ASN A 67 -18.16 -6.72 13.98
N ASP A 68 -16.96 -7.29 14.02
CA ASP A 68 -16.49 -8.23 13.00
C ASP A 68 -17.05 -9.65 13.24
N PHE A 69 -17.39 -9.97 14.49
CA PHE A 69 -17.92 -11.26 14.90
C PHE A 69 -19.30 -11.15 15.53
N CYS A 70 -20.11 -12.19 15.36
CA CYS A 70 -21.41 -12.29 15.97
C CYS A 70 -21.29 -12.40 17.49
N ILE A 71 -22.02 -11.53 18.22
CA ILE A 71 -22.02 -11.52 19.68
C ILE A 71 -22.75 -12.72 20.30
N GLN A 72 -23.53 -13.47 19.50
CA GLN A 72 -24.28 -14.64 19.96
C GLN A 72 -23.56 -15.96 19.64
N CYS A 73 -23.05 -16.13 18.42
CA CYS A 73 -22.42 -17.40 18.01
C CYS A 73 -20.91 -17.32 17.76
N GLY A 74 -20.30 -16.14 17.85
CA GLY A 74 -18.85 -15.94 17.63
C GLY A 74 -18.38 -16.06 16.18
N GLN A 75 -19.23 -16.45 15.23
CA GLN A 75 -18.85 -16.55 13.82
C GLN A 75 -18.62 -15.17 13.19
N PRO A 76 -17.66 -15.05 12.26
CA PRO A 76 -17.42 -13.79 11.56
C PRO A 76 -18.63 -13.43 10.70
N TYR A 77 -19.00 -12.14 10.73
CA TYR A 77 -19.99 -11.62 9.78
C TYR A 77 -19.43 -11.61 8.35
N PRO A 78 -20.29 -11.57 7.32
CA PRO A 78 -19.82 -11.59 5.93
C PRO A 78 -18.81 -10.49 5.58
N TRP A 79 -18.99 -9.28 6.11
CA TRP A 79 -18.03 -8.19 5.89
C TRP A 79 -16.67 -8.44 6.54
N ALA A 80 -16.63 -9.17 7.65
CA ALA A 80 -15.36 -9.56 8.27
C ALA A 80 -14.62 -10.62 7.43
N LYS A 81 -15.35 -11.43 6.66
CA LYS A 81 -14.74 -12.39 5.73
C LYS A 81 -13.96 -11.70 4.62
N GLN A 82 -14.32 -10.49 4.19
CA GLN A 82 -13.53 -9.73 3.21
C GLN A 82 -12.15 -9.32 3.76
N PHE A 83 -12.02 -9.16 5.08
CA PHE A 83 -10.74 -8.94 5.73
C PHE A 83 -9.85 -10.20 5.74
N ILE A 84 -10.47 -11.38 5.67
CA ILE A 84 -9.78 -12.68 5.64
C ILE A 84 -9.55 -13.14 4.19
N SER A 85 -10.47 -12.83 3.26
CA SER A 85 -10.42 -13.25 1.85
C SER A 85 -9.73 -12.25 0.92
N GLY A 86 -9.58 -10.98 1.33
CA GLY A 86 -8.79 -9.96 0.59
C GLY A 86 -7.28 -10.06 0.82
N LEU A 87 -6.86 -10.97 1.71
CA LEU A 87 -5.47 -11.35 1.97
C LEU A 87 -5.28 -12.86 1.79
N ASP A 88 -6.16 -13.51 1.02
CA ASP A 88 -6.15 -14.96 0.84
C ASP A 88 -5.15 -15.37 -0.26
N HIS A 89 -4.03 -15.92 0.21
CA HIS A 89 -3.00 -16.70 -0.47
C HIS A 89 -2.25 -16.13 -1.70
N SER A 90 -2.69 -15.02 -2.29
CA SER A 90 -1.90 -14.28 -3.29
C SER A 90 -1.31 -12.95 -2.77
N GLY A 91 -1.74 -12.50 -1.60
CA GLY A 91 -1.00 -11.60 -0.70
C GLY A 91 -0.69 -10.19 -1.23
N ILE A 92 0.01 -9.40 -0.41
CA ILE A 92 0.62 -8.10 -0.80
C ILE A 92 1.48 -8.20 -2.07
N TRP A 93 1.89 -9.41 -2.45
CA TRP A 93 2.76 -9.74 -3.56
C TRP A 93 2.15 -9.47 -4.94
N GLU A 94 0.82 -9.54 -5.10
CA GLU A 94 0.15 -9.16 -6.36
C GLU A 94 0.24 -7.65 -6.64
N LEU A 95 0.32 -6.83 -5.59
CA LEU A 95 0.43 -5.37 -5.71
C LEU A 95 1.89 -4.91 -5.91
N MET A 96 2.85 -5.79 -5.59
CA MET A 96 4.27 -5.52 -5.66
C MET A 96 4.84 -5.77 -7.06
N HIS A 97 5.96 -5.13 -7.34
CA HIS A 97 6.74 -5.36 -8.54
C HIS A 97 7.19 -6.82 -8.62
N PRO A 98 7.15 -7.50 -9.79
CA PRO A 98 7.51 -8.91 -9.92
C PRO A 98 8.89 -9.27 -9.33
N THR A 99 9.90 -8.41 -9.58
CA THR A 99 11.25 -8.59 -9.03
C THR A 99 11.29 -8.54 -7.49
N ILE A 100 10.46 -7.69 -6.87
CA ILE A 100 10.34 -7.67 -5.41
C ILE A 100 9.75 -8.99 -4.93
N THR A 101 8.67 -9.45 -5.55
CA THR A 101 8.05 -10.72 -5.19
C THR A 101 9.04 -11.88 -5.32
N GLU A 102 9.82 -11.94 -6.41
CA GLU A 102 10.84 -12.97 -6.64
C GLU A 102 11.93 -12.99 -5.56
N ILE A 103 12.45 -11.83 -5.18
CA ILE A 103 13.60 -11.72 -4.27
C ILE A 103 13.18 -11.80 -2.79
N CYS A 104 12.03 -11.25 -2.45
CA CYS A 104 11.65 -10.96 -1.07
C CYS A 104 10.68 -11.99 -0.48
N LYS A 105 9.85 -12.62 -1.31
CA LYS A 105 8.71 -13.43 -0.81
C LYS A 105 9.13 -14.53 0.15
N SER A 106 10.09 -15.36 -0.24
CA SER A 106 10.55 -16.49 0.59
C SER A 106 11.14 -16.04 1.93
N ARG A 107 11.95 -14.98 1.93
CA ARG A 107 12.57 -14.40 3.15
C ARG A 107 11.51 -13.85 4.09
N PHE A 108 10.59 -13.07 3.55
CA PHE A 108 9.50 -12.46 4.30
C PHE A 108 8.58 -13.52 4.90
N GLU A 109 8.16 -14.52 4.12
CA GLU A 109 7.26 -15.60 4.58
C GLU A 109 7.92 -16.50 5.64
N SER A 110 9.25 -16.58 5.63
CA SER A 110 10.04 -17.28 6.66
C SER A 110 10.31 -16.41 7.91
N GLY A 111 9.77 -15.19 7.98
CA GLY A 111 9.95 -14.28 9.12
C GLY A 111 11.25 -13.46 9.10
N HIS A 112 12.06 -13.56 8.04
CA HIS A 112 13.29 -12.79 7.85
C HIS A 112 13.02 -11.41 7.24
N TYR A 113 12.27 -10.58 7.98
CA TYR A 113 11.77 -9.29 7.48
C TYR A 113 12.89 -8.29 7.15
N ALA A 114 13.90 -8.18 8.01
CA ALA A 114 15.03 -7.28 7.77
C ALA A 114 15.84 -7.70 6.54
N ASP A 115 16.14 -8.99 6.41
CA ASP A 115 16.88 -9.54 5.27
C ASP A 115 16.09 -9.38 3.96
N SER A 116 14.76 -9.54 4.02
CA SER A 116 13.89 -9.30 2.88
C SER A 116 13.96 -7.85 2.39
N VAL A 117 13.94 -6.88 3.29
CA VAL A 117 14.05 -5.46 2.95
C VAL A 117 15.45 -5.14 2.43
N GLU A 118 16.49 -5.64 3.10
CA GLU A 118 17.88 -5.44 2.68
C GLU A 118 18.14 -6.00 1.27
N ALA A 119 17.61 -7.18 0.96
CA ALA A 119 17.71 -7.79 -0.36
C ALA A 119 17.08 -6.89 -1.45
N ALA A 120 15.90 -6.32 -1.19
CA ALA A 120 15.24 -5.42 -2.13
C ALA A 120 16.08 -4.18 -2.48
N PHE A 121 16.61 -3.49 -1.46
CA PHE A 121 17.38 -2.26 -1.67
C PHE A 121 18.81 -2.51 -2.19
N LYS A 122 19.39 -3.69 -1.89
CA LYS A 122 20.63 -4.13 -2.54
C LYS A 122 20.42 -4.33 -4.05
N GLU A 123 19.32 -4.96 -4.44
CA GLU A 123 19.01 -5.19 -5.86
C GLU A 123 18.81 -3.88 -6.62
N ILE A 124 18.02 -2.95 -6.08
CA ILE A 124 17.83 -1.60 -6.67
C ILE A 124 19.20 -0.94 -6.92
N ASN A 125 20.07 -0.98 -5.92
CA ASN A 125 21.40 -0.39 -6.03
C ASN A 125 22.26 -1.09 -7.09
N ALA A 126 22.23 -2.42 -7.16
CA ALA A 126 22.98 -3.19 -8.14
C ALA A 126 22.53 -2.87 -9.58
N ILE A 127 21.23 -2.77 -9.83
CA ILE A 127 20.66 -2.42 -11.14
C ILE A 127 21.08 -1.01 -11.55
N VAL A 128 20.93 -0.03 -10.66
CA VAL A 128 21.34 1.35 -10.93
C VAL A 128 22.85 1.44 -11.18
N LYS A 129 23.66 0.71 -10.40
CA LYS A 129 25.12 0.66 -10.57
C LYS A 129 25.49 0.11 -11.95
N SER A 130 24.85 -0.99 -12.36
CA SER A 130 25.09 -1.60 -13.67
C SER A 130 24.70 -0.66 -14.82
N ALA A 131 23.52 -0.05 -14.75
CA ALA A 131 23.05 0.89 -15.77
C ALA A 131 23.94 2.14 -15.86
N HIS A 132 24.33 2.71 -14.71
CA HIS A 132 25.23 3.84 -14.67
C HIS A 132 26.59 3.51 -15.29
N TYR A 133 27.21 2.41 -14.87
CA TYR A 133 28.52 1.98 -15.38
C TYR A 133 28.50 1.75 -16.89
N LYS A 134 27.46 1.11 -17.43
CA LYS A 134 27.33 0.89 -18.88
C LYS A 134 27.32 2.20 -19.69
N LYS A 135 26.81 3.29 -19.13
CA LYS A 135 26.70 4.58 -19.82
C LYS A 135 27.88 5.52 -19.57
N THR A 136 28.51 5.44 -18.40
CA THR A 136 29.55 6.40 -17.97
C THR A 136 30.95 5.80 -17.85
N GLY A 137 31.06 4.47 -17.74
CA GLY A 137 32.30 3.76 -17.40
C GLY A 137 32.79 3.99 -15.97
N LYS A 138 32.01 4.68 -15.12
CA LYS A 138 32.42 5.04 -13.75
C LYS A 138 31.74 4.15 -12.73
N GLU A 139 32.52 3.69 -11.76
CA GLU A 139 31.97 2.98 -10.60
C GLU A 139 31.52 3.96 -9.52
N GLU A 140 30.26 3.81 -9.11
CA GLU A 140 29.66 4.57 -8.01
C GLU A 140 28.84 3.61 -7.15
N ASP A 141 28.57 4.00 -5.90
CA ASP A 141 27.70 3.21 -5.01
C ASP A 141 26.84 4.11 -4.10
N GLY A 142 25.76 3.53 -3.58
CA GLY A 142 24.95 4.11 -2.53
C GLY A 142 24.33 5.45 -2.90
N LYS A 143 24.35 6.39 -1.96
CA LYS A 143 23.78 7.74 -2.14
C LYS A 143 24.39 8.48 -3.34
N SER A 144 25.73 8.46 -3.49
CA SER A 144 26.44 9.16 -4.57
C SER A 144 25.96 8.67 -5.94
N LEU A 145 25.84 7.35 -6.08
CA LEU A 145 25.33 6.72 -7.29
C LEU A 145 23.93 7.24 -7.64
N MET A 146 23.01 7.33 -6.68
CA MET A 146 21.64 7.77 -6.96
C MET A 146 21.58 9.23 -7.42
N PHE A 147 22.37 10.13 -6.81
CA PHE A 147 22.47 11.52 -7.26
C PHE A 147 23.02 11.65 -8.67
N LYS A 148 24.05 10.88 -9.01
CA LYS A 148 24.66 10.91 -10.34
C LYS A 148 23.77 10.26 -11.39
N ALA A 149 23.17 9.12 -11.06
CA ALA A 149 22.37 8.36 -12.01
C ALA A 149 21.09 9.10 -12.42
N PHE A 150 20.43 9.77 -11.47
CA PHE A 150 19.15 10.43 -11.69
C PHE A 150 19.23 11.97 -11.72
N SER A 151 20.42 12.55 -11.90
CA SER A 151 20.60 14.01 -11.99
C SER A 151 19.65 14.67 -12.99
N SER A 152 19.20 15.89 -12.70
CA SER A 152 18.40 16.71 -13.62
C SER A 152 19.22 17.35 -14.73
N GLU A 153 20.55 17.33 -14.64
CA GLU A 153 21.45 17.93 -15.63
C GLU A 153 21.99 16.89 -16.62
N ASN A 154 22.62 15.84 -16.11
CA ASN A 154 23.23 14.78 -16.93
C ASN A 154 22.93 13.38 -16.36
N PRO A 155 21.67 12.92 -16.44
CA PRO A 155 21.30 11.61 -15.90
C PRO A 155 21.88 10.47 -16.72
N SER A 156 22.43 9.48 -16.03
CA SER A 156 22.64 8.18 -16.69
C SER A 156 21.33 7.44 -16.90
N ILE A 157 20.33 7.62 -16.04
CA ILE A 157 18.99 7.02 -16.13
C ILE A 157 17.91 8.10 -16.17
N LEU A 158 17.15 8.14 -17.27
CA LEU A 158 16.14 9.15 -17.52
C LEU A 158 14.74 8.65 -17.17
N LEU A 159 14.09 9.23 -16.15
CA LEU A 159 12.76 8.83 -15.70
C LEU A 159 11.63 9.60 -16.41
N SER A 160 11.91 10.83 -16.82
CA SER A 160 10.98 11.70 -17.54
C SER A 160 11.73 12.60 -18.51
N LYS A 161 11.06 13.03 -19.59
CA LYS A 161 11.59 14.08 -20.47
C LYS A 161 11.92 15.33 -19.67
N LEU A 162 13.08 15.94 -19.93
CA LEU A 162 13.58 17.12 -19.21
C LEU A 162 13.27 18.43 -19.94
N ASP A 163 12.44 18.38 -20.97
CA ASP A 163 12.00 19.54 -21.76
C ASP A 163 11.13 20.49 -20.92
N MET A 164 10.28 19.95 -20.06
CA MET A 164 9.39 20.70 -19.19
C MET A 164 9.87 20.75 -17.74
N VAL A 165 9.51 21.82 -17.03
CA VAL A 165 9.74 21.98 -15.58
C VAL A 165 9.18 20.79 -14.81
N THR A 166 7.97 20.33 -15.18
CA THR A 166 7.34 19.16 -14.57
C THR A 166 8.20 17.90 -14.65
N GLY A 167 8.82 17.65 -15.81
CA GLY A 167 9.67 16.49 -16.00
C GLY A 167 10.98 16.57 -15.21
N ARG A 168 11.57 17.76 -15.13
CA ARG A 168 12.75 18.02 -14.28
C ARG A 168 12.43 17.81 -12.79
N ASN A 169 11.26 18.28 -12.33
CA ASN A 169 10.80 18.08 -10.95
C ASN A 169 10.55 16.59 -10.64
N ILE A 170 9.99 15.84 -11.59
CA ILE A 170 9.81 14.38 -11.45
C ILE A 170 11.17 13.68 -11.34
N GLN A 171 12.10 14.00 -12.25
CA GLN A 171 13.45 13.44 -12.25
C GLN A 171 14.15 13.70 -10.92
N GLU A 172 14.16 14.95 -10.46
CA GLU A 172 14.80 15.37 -9.22
C GLU A 172 14.12 14.78 -7.98
N GLY A 173 12.78 14.77 -7.95
CA GLY A 173 12.03 14.19 -6.84
C GLY A 173 12.32 12.70 -6.65
N TYR A 174 12.36 11.93 -7.74
CA TYR A 174 12.73 10.52 -7.64
C TYR A 174 14.20 10.33 -7.30
N MET A 175 15.12 11.17 -7.80
CA MET A 175 16.51 11.17 -7.37
C MET A 175 16.63 11.26 -5.84
N TYR A 176 15.88 12.16 -5.20
CA TYR A 176 15.86 12.27 -3.74
C TYR A 176 15.27 11.04 -3.06
N LEU A 177 14.19 10.46 -3.60
CA LEU A 177 13.61 9.23 -3.08
C LEU A 177 14.57 8.04 -3.15
N PHE A 178 15.25 7.85 -4.28
CA PHE A 178 16.27 6.81 -4.46
C PHE A 178 17.43 7.03 -3.47
N ALA A 179 17.99 8.23 -3.42
CA ALA A 179 19.12 8.55 -2.56
C ALA A 179 18.78 8.39 -1.07
N GLY A 180 17.62 8.91 -0.65
CA GLY A 180 17.13 8.83 0.71
C GLY A 180 16.83 7.39 1.13
N SER A 181 16.16 6.62 0.27
CA SER A 181 15.84 5.21 0.55
C SER A 181 17.11 4.36 0.70
N ILE A 182 18.07 4.53 -0.21
CA ILE A 182 19.35 3.81 -0.13
C ILE A 182 20.15 4.24 1.11
N GLN A 183 20.18 5.53 1.45
CA GLN A 183 20.89 6.01 2.62
C GLN A 183 20.26 5.53 3.94
N ALA A 184 18.93 5.54 4.05
CA ALA A 184 18.22 5.22 5.28
C ALA A 184 18.00 3.72 5.49
N ILE A 185 17.77 2.95 4.41
CA ILE A 185 17.27 1.57 4.50
C ILE A 185 18.37 0.54 4.20
N ARG A 186 19.33 0.85 3.32
CA ARG A 186 20.46 -0.06 3.05
C ARG A 186 21.48 -0.08 4.21
N ASN A 187 21.44 0.92 5.11
CA ASN A 187 22.42 1.06 6.19
C ASN A 187 21.89 1.25 7.64
N PRO A 188 20.96 0.40 8.15
CA PRO A 188 20.75 0.26 9.60
C PRO A 188 21.62 -0.83 10.26
N ASN A 189 22.07 -1.84 9.48
CA ASN A 189 22.63 -3.09 10.00
C ASN A 189 24.12 -3.03 10.43
N ALA A 190 24.84 -1.94 10.16
CA ALA A 190 26.25 -1.83 10.58
C ALA A 190 26.42 -1.41 12.05
N HIS A 191 25.38 -0.87 12.70
CA HIS A 191 25.55 -0.25 14.02
C HIS A 191 24.53 -0.63 15.11
N ASN A 192 23.47 -1.41 14.83
CA ASN A 192 22.65 -2.04 15.87
C ASN A 192 21.75 -3.11 15.26
N ASN A 193 21.52 -4.22 15.97
CA ASN A 193 20.58 -5.31 15.61
C ASN A 193 19.11 -4.82 15.62
N LEU A 194 18.76 -3.89 14.73
CA LEU A 194 17.43 -3.30 14.64
C LEU A 194 16.44 -4.35 14.14
N LYS A 195 15.51 -4.77 15.01
CA LYS A 195 14.40 -5.64 14.64
C LYS A 195 13.37 -4.84 13.83
N ILE A 196 13.22 -5.16 12.55
CA ILE A 196 12.14 -4.64 11.71
C ILE A 196 10.89 -5.50 11.93
N SER A 197 9.75 -4.87 12.26
CA SER A 197 8.48 -5.60 12.39
C SER A 197 7.96 -6.05 11.02
N LYS A 198 7.05 -7.03 11.02
CA LYS A 198 6.39 -7.49 9.80
C LYS A 198 5.73 -6.31 9.06
N GLU A 199 4.96 -5.50 9.79
CA GLU A 199 4.23 -4.35 9.25
C GLU A 199 5.18 -3.32 8.64
N LEU A 200 6.25 -2.96 9.37
CA LEU A 200 7.24 -2.01 8.88
C LEU A 200 7.96 -2.51 7.63
N SER A 201 8.28 -3.81 7.56
CA SER A 201 8.90 -4.40 6.38
C SER A 201 8.00 -4.34 5.15
N ILE A 202 6.67 -4.49 5.31
CA ILE A 202 5.71 -4.32 4.22
C ILE A 202 5.81 -2.91 3.63
N HIS A 203 5.86 -1.88 4.48
CA HIS A 203 6.00 -0.49 4.03
C HIS A 203 7.29 -0.27 3.23
N TYR A 204 8.42 -0.80 3.70
CA TYR A 204 9.68 -0.72 2.96
C TYR A 204 9.64 -1.46 1.62
N LEU A 205 9.01 -2.63 1.56
CA LEU A 205 8.85 -3.39 0.32
C LEU A 205 7.95 -2.65 -0.69
N PHE A 206 6.93 -1.92 -0.23
CA PHE A 206 6.14 -1.05 -1.12
C PHE A 206 6.94 0.12 -1.67
N ILE A 207 7.81 0.75 -0.87
CA ILE A 207 8.74 1.77 -1.36
C ILE A 207 9.67 1.17 -2.42
N ALA A 208 10.29 0.03 -2.13
CA ALA A 208 11.16 -0.65 -3.07
C ALA A 208 10.40 -1.00 -4.37
N SER A 209 9.17 -1.51 -4.26
CA SER A 209 8.30 -1.79 -5.40
C SER A 209 7.99 -0.55 -6.24
N LEU A 210 7.77 0.61 -5.63
CA LEU A 210 7.57 1.86 -6.35
C LEU A 210 8.84 2.25 -7.12
N LEU A 211 10.01 2.15 -6.48
CA LEU A 211 11.29 2.47 -7.10
C LEU A 211 11.60 1.55 -8.29
N PHE A 212 11.31 0.25 -8.20
CA PHE A 212 11.42 -0.67 -9.35
C PHE A 212 10.51 -0.27 -10.52
N LYS A 213 9.24 0.08 -10.26
CA LYS A 213 8.33 0.58 -11.31
C LYS A 213 8.87 1.83 -12.01
N MET A 214 9.66 2.65 -11.31
CA MET A 214 10.32 3.82 -11.90
C MET A 214 11.58 3.44 -12.69
N LEU A 215 12.36 2.48 -12.21
CA LEU A 215 13.51 1.95 -12.96
C LEU A 215 13.08 1.37 -14.30
N ASP A 216 12.02 0.56 -14.33
CA ASP A 216 11.47 -0.01 -15.56
C ASP A 216 11.14 1.09 -16.57
N LYS A 217 10.46 2.16 -16.12
CA LYS A 217 10.16 3.31 -16.96
C LYS A 217 11.41 3.99 -17.50
N GLY A 218 12.47 4.08 -16.69
CA GLY A 218 13.72 4.71 -17.12
C GLY A 218 14.49 3.87 -18.15
N ILE A 219 14.62 2.58 -17.89
CA ILE A 219 15.32 1.63 -18.77
C ILE A 219 14.57 1.46 -20.10
N ILE A 220 13.23 1.44 -20.09
CA ILE A 220 12.43 1.36 -21.33
C ILE A 220 12.61 2.64 -22.16
N GLN A 221 12.67 3.82 -21.55
CA GLN A 221 12.90 5.07 -22.28
C GLN A 221 14.27 5.09 -22.98
N GLU A 222 15.31 4.51 -22.39
CA GLU A 222 16.64 4.40 -23.01
C GLU A 222 16.63 3.57 -24.31
N LYS A 223 15.86 2.48 -24.36
CA LYS A 223 15.73 1.65 -25.57
C LYS A 223 15.06 2.38 -26.72
N ASN A 224 14.08 3.24 -26.42
CA ASN A 224 13.33 3.99 -27.45
C ASN A 224 14.08 5.21 -27.98
N ILE A 225 15.16 5.66 -27.33
CA ILE A 225 16.00 6.79 -27.78
C ILE A 225 17.18 6.29 -28.63
N THR A 226 17.52 5.00 -28.55
CA THR A 226 18.65 4.37 -29.26
C THR A 226 18.25 3.64 -30.55
N THR A 227 16.97 3.69 -30.92
CA THR A 227 16.39 3.24 -32.21
C THR A 227 15.91 4.41 -33.03
#